data_AF-A0A972WA95-F1
#
_entry.id   AF-A0A972WA95-F1
#
_cell.length_a   1.000
_cell.length_b   1.000
_cell.length_c   1.000
_cell.angle_alpha   90.00
_cell.angle_beta   90.00
_cell.angle_gamma   90.00
#
_symmetry.space_group_name_H-M   'P 1'
#
loop_
_entity.id
_entity.type
_entity.pdbx_description
1 polymer ?
#
loop_
_entity_poly.entity_id
_entity_poly.type
_entity_poly.pdbx_seq_one_letter_code
_entity_poly.pdbx_strand_id
1 'polypeptide(L)'
;MKRFYLFVLFLATFALAVPEIADARNHRGGGGKGSFEKKSGMMGGMKGKGQDSSQTDSSGGDPLSRYAPVDVLKKGGLIEIGLRPVYPEGAECLPIESHFSSPTRFDGSPRVSDAFAGYHSGSDISAPIGTPVIAIADGEVIHKYVGGRLVGNQIYLRHTPEDTGLAVTLYSKYKHFNTLPDLEIGQRVKMGQFLGPSGDTGTAGGHFPSGYPHLHFSLYTSPSAEYSSKENSVYPKDVKHLDPVALYMAPPITDSHAALGLDDEKKDVPIAYMTTDGKVVPEGARIIWPFACAPK
;
A
#
# COMPACT_ATOMS: atom_id res chain seq x y z
N MET A 1 58.32 25.24 -31.86
CA MET A 1 57.89 25.74 -30.53
C MET A 1 56.84 24.79 -29.98
N LYS A 2 57.14 24.14 -28.85
CA LYS A 2 56.31 23.13 -28.17
C LYS A 2 55.14 23.80 -27.43
N ARG A 3 53.92 23.26 -27.53
CA ARG A 3 52.90 23.37 -26.47
C ARG A 3 52.06 22.08 -26.43
N PHE A 4 52.41 21.22 -25.47
CA PHE A 4 51.57 20.12 -24.99
C PHE A 4 50.48 20.71 -24.08
N TYR A 5 49.22 20.41 -24.33
CA TYR A 5 48.14 20.64 -23.37
C TYR A 5 47.92 19.34 -22.57
N LEU A 6 48.27 19.41 -21.29
CA LEU A 6 48.02 18.36 -20.30
C LEU A 6 46.60 18.56 -19.76
N PHE A 7 45.66 17.69 -20.11
CA PHE A 7 44.34 17.63 -19.49
C PHE A 7 44.45 16.76 -18.23
N VAL A 8 44.39 17.38 -17.05
CA VAL A 8 44.33 16.67 -15.75
C VAL A 8 42.87 16.36 -15.46
N LEU A 9 42.53 15.08 -15.45
CA LEU A 9 41.21 14.57 -15.07
C LEU A 9 41.14 14.51 -13.53
N PHE A 10 40.32 15.35 -12.90
CA PHE A 10 40.00 15.22 -11.48
C PHE A 10 38.93 14.14 -11.29
N LEU A 11 39.34 12.95 -10.86
CA LEU A 11 38.46 11.92 -10.33
C LEU A 11 38.14 12.26 -8.87
N ALA A 12 36.94 12.79 -8.62
CA ALA A 12 36.41 12.96 -7.27
C ALA A 12 35.81 11.62 -6.81
N THR A 13 36.55 10.86 -6.01
CA THR A 13 36.03 9.70 -5.30
C THR A 13 35.21 10.14 -4.09
N PHE A 14 33.88 10.15 -4.22
CA PHE A 14 32.97 10.23 -3.09
C PHE A 14 32.91 8.86 -2.40
N ALA A 15 33.69 8.70 -1.33
CA ALA A 15 33.50 7.61 -0.39
C ALA A 15 32.33 7.96 0.54
N LEU A 16 31.16 7.36 0.31
CA LEU A 16 30.05 7.40 1.26
C LEU A 16 30.36 6.38 2.36
N ALA A 17 30.69 6.89 3.55
CA ALA A 17 30.77 6.10 4.77
C ALA A 17 29.37 5.60 5.13
N VAL A 18 29.23 4.28 5.24
CA VAL A 18 28.06 3.61 5.81
C VAL A 18 28.12 3.79 7.33
N PRO A 19 27.07 4.31 8.01
CA PRO A 19 27.04 4.26 9.46
C PRO A 19 26.76 2.83 9.92
N GLU A 20 27.62 2.37 10.83
CA GLU A 20 27.56 1.11 11.54
C GLU A 20 26.25 0.99 12.35
N ILE A 21 25.54 -0.13 12.21
CA ILE A 21 24.32 -0.44 12.96
C ILE A 21 24.71 -0.72 14.41
N ALA A 22 24.35 0.17 15.32
CA ALA A 22 24.51 -0.04 16.75
C ALA A 22 23.41 -0.98 17.30
N ASP A 23 23.88 -2.07 17.89
CA ASP A 23 23.15 -3.11 18.62
C ASP A 23 22.43 -2.51 19.85
N ALA A 24 21.10 -2.55 19.87
CA ALA A 24 20.30 -2.09 21.01
C ALA A 24 19.87 -3.27 21.89
N ARG A 25 20.80 -3.71 22.75
CA ARG A 25 20.48 -4.56 23.91
C ARG A 25 20.06 -3.72 25.11
N ASN A 26 18.96 -4.16 25.74
CA ASN A 26 18.61 -4.05 27.16
C ASN A 26 18.87 -2.72 27.89
N HIS A 27 17.79 -2.04 28.28
CA HIS A 27 17.73 -1.37 29.58
C HIS A 27 16.38 -1.57 30.28
N ARG A 28 16.42 -2.40 31.33
CA ARG A 28 15.49 -2.41 32.46
C ARG A 28 15.79 -1.21 33.38
N GLY A 29 14.74 -0.59 33.92
CA GLY A 29 14.74 -0.11 35.31
C GLY A 29 14.39 1.36 35.56
N GLY A 30 13.38 1.57 36.41
CA GLY A 30 13.07 2.84 37.12
C GLY A 30 11.81 3.51 36.58
N GLY A 31 10.64 3.53 37.24
CA GLY A 31 10.37 3.55 38.67
C GLY A 31 10.18 4.99 39.15
N GLY A 32 9.05 5.62 38.82
CA GLY A 32 8.73 6.99 39.26
C GLY A 32 7.22 7.23 39.29
N LYS A 33 6.64 7.15 40.49
CA LYS A 33 5.25 7.49 40.81
C LYS A 33 5.06 9.00 40.74
N GLY A 34 4.07 9.47 39.98
CA GLY A 34 3.60 10.85 39.98
C GLY A 34 2.08 10.87 39.88
N SER A 35 1.44 11.00 41.04
CA SER A 35 0.00 11.17 41.22
C SER A 35 -0.47 12.50 40.62
N PHE A 36 -1.50 12.47 39.78
CA PHE A 36 -2.31 13.65 39.48
C PHE A 36 -3.80 13.35 39.74
N GLU A 37 -4.38 14.27 40.51
CA GLU A 37 -5.67 14.17 41.17
C GLU A 37 -6.86 14.20 40.20
N LYS A 38 -7.86 13.37 40.51
CA LYS A 38 -9.23 13.49 40.02
C LYS A 38 -9.87 14.77 40.59
N LYS A 39 -10.41 15.62 39.71
CA LYS A 39 -11.52 16.51 40.08
C LYS A 39 -12.78 16.09 39.34
N SER A 40 -13.79 15.71 40.13
CA SER A 40 -15.16 15.51 39.68
C SER A 40 -15.85 16.87 39.49
N GLY A 41 -16.64 16.97 38.44
CA GLY A 41 -17.63 18.03 38.23
C GLY A 41 -18.85 17.41 37.58
N MET A 42 -19.96 17.40 38.31
CA MET A 42 -21.27 16.93 37.85
C MET A 42 -22.12 18.09 37.32
N MET A 43 -23.00 17.70 36.38
CA MET A 43 -24.31 18.28 35.99
C MET A 43 -24.37 19.47 35.03
N GLY A 44 -25.17 19.25 33.97
CA GLY A 44 -25.68 20.26 33.06
C GLY A 44 -26.38 19.63 31.86
N GLY A 45 -27.58 19.08 32.07
CA GLY A 45 -28.41 18.56 30.98
C GLY A 45 -28.97 19.70 30.11
N MET A 46 -28.89 19.54 28.79
CA MET A 46 -29.62 20.36 27.83
C MET A 46 -30.17 19.46 26.72
N LYS A 47 -31.49 19.26 26.77
CA LYS A 47 -32.31 18.71 25.68
C LYS A 47 -32.50 19.78 24.62
N GLY A 48 -32.43 19.37 23.36
CA GLY A 48 -33.15 19.99 22.24
C GLY A 48 -32.27 20.77 21.26
N LYS A 49 -32.02 20.20 20.09
CA LYS A 49 -32.87 20.37 18.90
C LYS A 49 -32.44 19.35 17.84
N GLY A 50 -33.42 18.67 17.26
CA GLY A 50 -33.20 17.70 16.19
C GLY A 50 -32.52 18.36 15.01
N GLN A 51 -31.37 17.82 14.62
CA GLN A 51 -30.91 17.94 13.25
C GLN A 51 -31.59 16.82 12.49
N ASP A 52 -32.51 17.25 11.63
CA ASP A 52 -33.06 16.49 10.52
C ASP A 52 -31.89 15.91 9.71
N SER A 53 -31.59 14.63 9.96
CA SER A 53 -30.61 13.84 9.22
C SER A 53 -31.29 13.27 7.98
N SER A 54 -31.65 14.15 7.06
CA SER A 54 -31.99 13.78 5.68
C SER A 54 -30.85 14.21 4.74
N GLN A 55 -29.63 13.83 5.08
CA GLN A 55 -28.59 13.60 4.07
C GLN A 55 -28.57 12.10 3.78
N THR A 56 -29.25 11.72 2.69
CA THR A 56 -29.03 10.41 2.06
C THR A 56 -27.58 10.37 1.60
N ASP A 57 -26.74 9.69 2.38
CA ASP A 57 -25.36 9.42 2.04
C ASP A 57 -25.32 8.63 0.72
N SER A 58 -24.83 9.27 -0.33
CA SER A 58 -24.62 8.65 -1.65
C SER A 58 -23.48 7.62 -1.64
N SER A 59 -22.82 7.38 -0.50
CA SER A 59 -21.71 6.43 -0.37
C SER A 59 -22.12 4.97 -0.24
N GLY A 60 -23.41 4.68 0.00
CA GLY A 60 -23.89 3.30 0.22
C GLY A 60 -23.69 2.37 -0.98
N GLY A 61 -23.54 2.89 -2.19
CA GLY A 61 -23.33 2.10 -3.41
C GLY A 61 -21.88 2.02 -3.90
N ASP A 62 -20.94 2.73 -3.27
CA ASP A 62 -19.55 2.79 -3.71
C ASP A 62 -18.72 1.68 -3.05
N PRO A 63 -18.15 0.74 -3.81
CA PRO A 63 -17.37 -0.35 -3.24
C PRO A 63 -16.07 0.10 -2.56
N LEU A 64 -15.57 1.31 -2.81
CA LEU A 64 -14.42 1.87 -2.08
C LEU A 64 -14.81 2.60 -0.79
N SER A 65 -16.11 2.79 -0.52
CA SER A 65 -16.55 3.41 0.72
C SER A 65 -16.23 2.52 1.91
N ARG A 66 -15.60 3.11 2.91
CA ARG A 66 -15.27 2.45 4.19
C ARG A 66 -16.51 1.88 4.88
N TYR A 67 -17.67 2.50 4.69
CA TYR A 67 -18.92 2.13 5.33
C TYR A 67 -19.91 1.45 4.38
N ALA A 68 -19.45 1.02 3.19
CA ALA A 68 -20.30 0.31 2.25
C ALA A 68 -20.85 -0.98 2.88
N PRO A 69 -22.12 -1.34 2.60
CA PRO A 69 -22.69 -2.63 2.94
C PRO A 69 -21.86 -3.79 2.40
N VAL A 70 -21.84 -4.92 3.12
CA VAL A 70 -21.02 -6.09 2.76
C VAL A 70 -21.33 -6.65 1.36
N ASP A 71 -22.58 -6.59 0.92
CA ASP A 71 -23.00 -7.01 -0.42
C ASP A 71 -22.44 -6.09 -1.51
N VAL A 72 -22.37 -4.78 -1.25
CA VAL A 72 -21.74 -3.80 -2.15
C VAL A 72 -20.23 -4.04 -2.25
N LEU A 73 -19.57 -4.28 -1.11
CA LEU A 73 -18.14 -4.61 -1.06
C LEU A 73 -17.83 -5.89 -1.85
N LYS A 74 -18.61 -6.96 -1.61
CA LYS A 74 -18.43 -8.24 -2.29
C LYS A 74 -18.69 -8.12 -3.78
N LYS A 75 -19.78 -7.46 -4.19
CA LYS A 75 -20.07 -7.16 -5.60
C LYS A 75 -18.96 -6.34 -6.26
N GLY A 76 -18.31 -5.47 -5.49
CA GLY A 76 -17.14 -4.70 -5.89
C GLY A 76 -15.83 -5.48 -5.92
N GLY A 77 -15.81 -6.78 -5.60
CA GLY A 77 -14.59 -7.61 -5.68
C GLY A 77 -13.79 -7.71 -4.39
N LEU A 78 -14.27 -7.17 -3.27
CA LEU A 78 -13.68 -7.39 -1.95
C LEU A 78 -14.14 -8.75 -1.40
N ILE A 79 -13.48 -9.80 -1.88
CA ILE A 79 -13.81 -11.21 -1.60
C ILE A 79 -12.54 -12.02 -1.33
N GLU A 80 -12.63 -12.98 -0.42
CA GLU A 80 -11.55 -13.94 -0.15
C GLU A 80 -11.51 -15.00 -1.25
N ILE A 81 -10.49 -14.93 -2.10
CA ILE A 81 -10.29 -15.86 -3.23
C ILE A 81 -9.18 -16.88 -2.96
N GLY A 82 -8.29 -16.58 -2.00
CA GLY A 82 -7.25 -17.48 -1.53
C GLY A 82 -6.03 -17.59 -2.43
N LEU A 83 -5.78 -16.59 -3.29
CA LEU A 83 -4.53 -16.53 -4.05
C LEU A 83 -3.33 -16.35 -3.12
N ARG A 84 -2.23 -17.02 -3.47
CA ARG A 84 -0.98 -17.06 -2.70
C ARG A 84 0.18 -16.65 -3.61
N PRO A 85 0.93 -15.61 -3.27
CA PRO A 85 2.11 -15.26 -4.03
C PRO A 85 3.19 -16.33 -3.85
N VAL A 86 3.76 -16.80 -4.96
CA VAL A 86 4.94 -17.67 -4.98
C VAL A 86 6.16 -16.80 -5.22
N TYR A 87 7.02 -16.74 -4.22
CA TYR A 87 8.27 -15.99 -4.27
C TYR A 87 9.37 -16.82 -4.97
N PRO A 88 10.27 -16.17 -5.73
CA PRO A 88 11.33 -16.86 -6.45
C PRO A 88 12.31 -17.58 -5.50
N GLU A 89 12.80 -18.76 -5.91
CA GLU A 89 13.82 -19.47 -5.15
C GLU A 89 15.13 -18.67 -5.06
N GLY A 90 15.58 -18.07 -6.17
CA GLY A 90 16.84 -17.33 -6.28
C GLY A 90 16.81 -15.86 -5.84
N ALA A 91 15.71 -15.37 -5.26
CA ALA A 91 15.65 -14.02 -4.70
C ALA A 91 14.81 -13.97 -3.41
N GLU A 92 15.13 -13.03 -2.55
CA GLU A 92 14.42 -12.71 -1.31
C GLU A 92 13.51 -11.50 -1.55
N CYS A 93 12.21 -11.76 -1.54
CA CYS A 93 11.16 -10.76 -1.70
C CYS A 93 10.40 -10.61 -0.39
N LEU A 94 9.99 -9.39 -0.05
CA LEU A 94 9.20 -9.15 1.15
C LEU A 94 7.78 -9.75 1.01
N PRO A 95 7.33 -10.54 1.99
CA PRO A 95 6.07 -11.26 1.88
C PRO A 95 4.84 -10.43 2.27
N ILE A 96 3.69 -10.78 1.68
CA ILE A 96 2.37 -10.43 2.23
C ILE A 96 2.18 -11.20 3.54
N GLU A 97 1.95 -10.46 4.63
CA GLU A 97 1.66 -11.02 5.95
C GLU A 97 0.18 -10.80 6.34
N SER A 98 -0.49 -9.83 5.72
CA SER A 98 -1.94 -9.69 5.85
C SER A 98 -2.60 -9.60 4.48
N HIS A 99 -3.28 -10.67 4.11
CA HIS A 99 -3.85 -10.85 2.78
C HIS A 99 -5.04 -9.93 2.49
N PHE A 100 -5.27 -9.70 1.21
CA PHE A 100 -6.46 -9.07 0.67
C PHE A 100 -7.74 -9.78 1.13
N SER A 101 -8.76 -8.98 1.42
CA SER A 101 -10.05 -9.41 1.95
C SER A 101 -9.96 -10.25 3.23
N SER A 102 -8.82 -10.29 3.94
CA SER A 102 -8.70 -11.10 5.16
C SER A 102 -9.49 -10.50 6.33
N PRO A 103 -10.28 -11.29 7.08
CA PRO A 103 -10.99 -10.83 8.27
C PRO A 103 -10.07 -10.69 9.50
N THR A 104 -8.82 -11.17 9.42
CA THR A 104 -7.87 -11.20 10.54
C THR A 104 -6.56 -10.50 10.20
N ARG A 105 -6.00 -9.74 11.14
CA ARG A 105 -4.69 -9.08 10.98
C ARG A 105 -3.58 -10.13 10.88
N PHE A 106 -2.35 -9.70 10.62
CA PHE A 106 -1.20 -10.61 10.49
C PHE A 106 -0.95 -11.47 11.74
N ASP A 107 -1.36 -11.00 12.93
CA ASP A 107 -1.25 -11.74 14.20
C ASP A 107 -2.45 -12.67 14.48
N GLY A 108 -3.37 -12.82 13.53
CA GLY A 108 -4.59 -13.62 13.67
C GLY A 108 -5.74 -12.92 14.42
N SER A 109 -5.54 -11.71 14.94
CA SER A 109 -6.61 -10.99 15.63
C SER A 109 -7.70 -10.51 14.66
N PRO A 110 -8.99 -10.53 15.05
CA PRO A 110 -10.09 -10.13 14.17
C PRO A 110 -10.08 -8.63 13.90
N ARG A 111 -10.33 -8.22 12.65
CA ARG A 111 -10.55 -6.82 12.29
C ARG A 111 -11.86 -6.30 12.85
N VAL A 112 -11.90 -5.00 13.14
CA VAL A 112 -13.14 -4.32 13.55
C VAL A 112 -14.03 -4.13 12.33
N SER A 113 -15.35 -4.29 12.50
CA SER A 113 -16.32 -4.21 11.40
C SER A 113 -16.63 -2.79 10.92
N ASP A 114 -16.17 -1.76 11.63
CA ASP A 114 -16.41 -0.34 11.33
C ASP A 114 -15.73 0.17 10.04
N ALA A 115 -14.94 -0.68 9.38
CA ALA A 115 -14.31 -0.39 8.10
C ALA A 115 -14.39 -1.62 7.21
N PHE A 116 -14.91 -1.45 6.00
CA PHE A 116 -15.00 -2.50 4.99
C PHE A 116 -15.64 -3.80 5.52
N ALA A 117 -16.63 -3.67 6.42
CA ALA A 117 -17.27 -4.80 7.10
C ALA A 117 -16.29 -5.78 7.81
N GLY A 118 -15.10 -5.31 8.18
CA GLY A 118 -14.06 -6.14 8.81
C GLY A 118 -13.13 -6.83 7.82
N TYR A 119 -13.24 -6.57 6.52
CA TYR A 119 -12.35 -7.12 5.51
C TYR A 119 -11.19 -6.18 5.18
N HIS A 120 -10.05 -6.76 4.83
CA HIS A 120 -8.88 -6.00 4.48
C HIS A 120 -8.94 -5.49 3.02
N SER A 121 -9.03 -4.17 2.83
CA SER A 121 -9.17 -3.52 1.49
C SER A 121 -7.88 -3.46 0.66
N GLY A 122 -6.89 -4.30 0.96
CA GLY A 122 -5.56 -4.31 0.38
C GLY A 122 -4.76 -5.46 0.95
N SER A 123 -3.47 -5.54 0.63
CA SER A 123 -2.53 -6.48 1.24
C SER A 123 -1.47 -5.70 2.01
N ASP A 124 -1.08 -6.20 3.18
CA ASP A 124 0.00 -5.63 3.98
C ASP A 124 1.27 -6.44 3.74
N ILE A 125 2.28 -5.80 3.14
CA ILE A 125 3.61 -6.37 2.94
C ILE A 125 4.51 -5.86 4.06
N SER A 126 4.98 -6.79 4.91
CA SER A 126 5.87 -6.46 6.03
C SER A 126 7.17 -5.85 5.51
N ALA A 127 7.52 -4.66 6.01
CA ALA A 127 8.71 -3.95 5.56
C ALA A 127 9.29 -3.09 6.69
N PRO A 128 10.59 -3.22 7.01
CA PRO A 128 11.26 -2.28 7.90
C PRO A 128 11.02 -0.83 7.47
N ILE A 129 10.91 0.09 8.44
CA ILE A 129 10.82 1.53 8.14
C ILE A 129 12.03 1.93 7.31
N GLY A 130 11.81 2.66 6.21
CA GLY A 130 12.87 3.08 5.29
C GLY A 130 13.05 2.20 4.07
N THR A 131 12.37 1.05 3.98
CA THR A 131 12.49 0.16 2.82
C THR A 131 12.01 0.87 1.55
N PRO A 132 12.77 0.87 0.44
CA PRO A 132 12.38 1.54 -0.79
C PRO A 132 11.13 0.91 -1.43
N VAL A 133 10.02 1.65 -1.43
CA VAL A 133 8.82 1.28 -2.19
C VAL A 133 9.00 1.77 -3.63
N ILE A 134 8.70 0.90 -4.59
CA ILE A 134 8.84 1.18 -6.03
C ILE A 134 7.50 1.12 -6.75
N ALA A 135 7.38 1.85 -7.86
CA ALA A 135 6.21 1.79 -8.72
C ALA A 135 6.10 0.41 -9.37
N ILE A 136 4.93 -0.22 -9.29
CA ILE A 136 4.71 -1.58 -9.84
C ILE A 136 4.71 -1.59 -11.36
N ALA A 137 4.41 -0.46 -12.00
CA ALA A 137 4.28 -0.29 -13.44
C ALA A 137 4.50 1.18 -13.80
N ASP A 138 4.65 1.49 -15.09
CA ASP A 138 4.57 2.86 -15.58
C ASP A 138 3.21 3.47 -15.19
N GLY A 139 3.15 4.77 -14.91
CA GLY A 139 1.89 5.38 -14.49
C GLY A 139 2.00 6.87 -14.22
N GLU A 140 0.93 7.42 -13.65
CA GLU A 140 0.79 8.83 -13.30
C GLU A 140 0.38 8.95 -11.83
N VAL A 141 1.03 9.85 -11.09
CA VAL A 141 0.62 10.19 -9.72
C VAL A 141 -0.67 11.00 -9.80
N ILE A 142 -1.76 10.46 -9.29
CA ILE A 142 -3.08 11.12 -9.39
C ILE A 142 -3.58 11.68 -8.05
N HIS A 143 -2.96 11.26 -6.95
CA HIS A 143 -3.37 11.70 -5.62
C HIS A 143 -2.25 11.50 -4.60
N LYS A 144 -2.15 12.43 -3.64
CA LYS A 144 -1.25 12.37 -2.49
C LYS A 144 -2.01 12.85 -1.26
N TYR A 145 -1.76 12.22 -0.11
CA TYR A 145 -2.42 12.62 1.12
C TYR A 145 -1.55 12.35 2.35
N VAL A 146 -1.54 13.31 3.27
CA VAL A 146 -0.98 13.17 4.62
C VAL A 146 -2.15 12.90 5.56
N GLY A 147 -2.29 11.66 5.99
CA GLY A 147 -3.39 11.22 6.84
C GLY A 147 -2.97 10.89 8.26
N GLY A 148 -3.93 10.96 9.17
CA GLY A 148 -3.77 10.51 10.56
C GLY A 148 -3.95 8.99 10.71
N ARG A 149 -4.46 8.58 11.87
CA ARG A 149 -4.74 7.18 12.21
C ARG A 149 -5.51 6.46 11.10
N LEU A 150 -5.12 5.21 10.82
CA LEU A 150 -5.59 4.32 9.75
C LEU A 150 -5.23 4.74 8.32
N VAL A 151 -4.75 5.96 8.08
CA VAL A 151 -4.49 6.46 6.72
C VAL A 151 -2.99 6.61 6.49
N GLY A 152 -2.31 7.38 7.34
CA GLY A 152 -0.89 7.69 7.17
C GLY A 152 -0.59 8.48 5.90
N ASN A 153 0.68 8.53 5.53
CA ASN A 153 1.11 9.09 4.25
C ASN A 153 0.79 8.09 3.13
N GLN A 154 0.20 8.57 2.05
CA GLN A 154 -0.20 7.71 0.94
C GLN A 154 -0.17 8.43 -0.40
N ILE A 155 -0.04 7.65 -1.47
CA ILE A 155 -0.21 8.10 -2.85
C ILE A 155 -1.07 7.10 -3.63
N TYR A 156 -1.66 7.59 -4.71
CA TYR A 156 -2.29 6.77 -5.73
C TYR A 156 -1.61 7.00 -7.07
N LEU A 157 -1.38 5.90 -7.80
CA LEU A 157 -0.99 5.94 -9.19
C LEU A 157 -2.15 5.43 -10.06
N ARG A 158 -2.31 6.02 -11.24
CA ARG A 158 -3.13 5.50 -12.34
C ARG A 158 -2.21 4.93 -13.41
N HIS A 159 -2.54 3.74 -13.89
CA HIS A 159 -1.82 3.05 -14.95
C HIS A 159 -2.82 2.75 -16.08
N THR A 160 -2.51 3.21 -17.28
CA THR A 160 -3.38 2.98 -18.45
C THR A 160 -3.24 1.54 -18.98
N PRO A 161 -4.12 1.11 -19.91
CA PRO A 161 -3.92 -0.12 -20.66
C PRO A 161 -2.55 -0.23 -21.32
N GLU A 162 -2.01 0.87 -21.85
CA GLU A 162 -0.69 0.90 -22.49
C GLU A 162 0.44 0.67 -21.47
N ASP A 163 0.30 1.28 -20.29
CA ASP A 163 1.27 1.16 -19.19
C ASP A 163 1.41 -0.28 -18.69
N THR A 164 0.30 -1.00 -18.59
CA THR A 164 0.24 -2.33 -17.94
C THR A 164 0.11 -3.50 -18.91
N GLY A 165 -0.41 -3.26 -20.12
CA GLY A 165 -0.85 -4.30 -21.04
C GLY A 165 -2.20 -4.94 -20.68
N LEU A 166 -2.90 -4.44 -19.65
CA LEU A 166 -4.24 -4.89 -19.29
C LEU A 166 -5.30 -4.22 -20.15
N ALA A 167 -6.48 -4.85 -20.28
CA ALA A 167 -7.61 -4.25 -21.01
C ALA A 167 -8.36 -3.15 -20.22
N VAL A 168 -7.91 -2.82 -19.00
CA VAL A 168 -8.57 -1.90 -18.07
C VAL A 168 -7.56 -0.89 -17.53
N THR A 169 -8.07 0.21 -16.98
CA THR A 169 -7.24 1.11 -16.17
C THR A 169 -7.01 0.49 -14.80
N LEU A 170 -5.76 0.43 -14.37
CA LEU A 170 -5.36 -0.02 -13.04
C LEU A 170 -5.07 1.21 -12.16
N TYR A 171 -5.50 1.15 -10.91
CA TYR A 171 -5.15 2.13 -9.89
C TYR A 171 -4.45 1.41 -8.76
N SER A 172 -3.28 1.92 -8.36
CA SER A 172 -2.53 1.39 -7.24
C SER A 172 -2.43 2.40 -6.12
N LYS A 173 -2.69 1.94 -4.90
CA LYS A 173 -2.63 2.74 -3.69
C LYS A 173 -1.52 2.21 -2.80
N TYR A 174 -0.67 3.12 -2.35
CA TYR A 174 0.45 2.85 -1.45
C TYR A 174 0.26 3.69 -0.20
N LYS A 175 0.26 3.08 0.99
CA LYS A 175 0.10 3.81 2.25
C LYS A 175 1.19 3.49 3.26
N HIS A 176 1.14 4.25 4.35
CA HIS A 176 2.00 4.12 5.53
C HIS A 176 3.46 4.48 5.24
N PHE A 177 3.74 5.30 4.21
CA PHE A 177 5.09 5.80 3.97
C PHE A 177 5.63 6.53 5.21
N ASN A 178 6.93 6.39 5.49
CA ASN A 178 7.59 7.10 6.58
C ASN A 178 7.53 8.62 6.35
N THR A 179 7.80 9.04 5.11
CA THR A 179 7.68 10.41 4.63
C THR A 179 6.80 10.43 3.38
N LEU A 180 6.01 11.49 3.20
CA LEU A 180 5.20 11.61 1.99
C LEU A 180 6.14 11.62 0.76
N PRO A 181 5.88 10.79 -0.27
CA PRO A 181 6.62 10.82 -1.53
C PRO A 181 6.79 12.22 -2.10
N ASP A 182 8.02 12.55 -2.51
CA ASP A 182 8.38 13.80 -3.17
C ASP A 182 8.13 13.71 -4.69
N LEU A 183 6.85 13.54 -5.03
CA LEU A 183 6.35 13.45 -6.41
C LEU A 183 5.22 14.46 -6.60
N GLU A 184 5.03 14.99 -7.79
CA GLU A 184 3.91 15.90 -8.08
C GLU A 184 2.68 15.17 -8.59
N ILE A 185 1.48 15.69 -8.30
CA ILE A 185 0.26 15.19 -8.96
C ILE A 185 0.34 15.54 -10.45
N GLY A 186 0.06 14.57 -11.32
CA GLY A 186 0.27 14.62 -12.77
C GLY A 186 1.65 14.13 -13.21
N GLN A 187 2.59 13.87 -12.28
CA GLN A 187 3.91 13.36 -12.62
C GLN A 187 3.83 11.92 -13.13
N ARG A 188 4.48 11.66 -14.26
CA ARG A 188 4.69 10.29 -14.77
C ARG A 188 5.81 9.60 -13.99
N VAL A 189 5.57 8.35 -13.64
CA VAL A 189 6.55 7.46 -13.02
C VAL A 189 6.81 6.25 -13.92
N LYS A 190 8.00 5.68 -13.80
CA LYS A 190 8.38 4.44 -14.49
C LYS A 190 8.29 3.24 -13.57
N MET A 191 8.01 2.07 -14.14
CA MET A 191 8.11 0.80 -13.41
C MET A 191 9.47 0.70 -12.72
N GLY A 192 9.48 0.34 -11.43
CA GLY A 192 10.69 0.26 -10.61
C GLY A 192 11.20 1.60 -10.07
N GLN A 193 10.60 2.73 -10.45
CA GLN A 193 10.99 4.03 -9.91
C GLN A 193 10.69 4.08 -8.41
N PHE A 194 11.65 4.59 -7.64
CA PHE A 194 11.48 4.88 -6.22
C PHE A 194 10.33 5.87 -5.99
N LEU A 195 9.39 5.47 -5.15
CA LEU A 195 8.25 6.30 -4.73
C LEU A 195 8.52 6.97 -3.38
N GLY A 196 9.08 6.22 -2.44
CA GLY A 196 9.34 6.70 -1.09
C GLY A 196 9.69 5.57 -0.12
N PRO A 197 10.12 5.92 1.09
CA PRO A 197 10.42 4.93 2.13
C PRO A 197 9.12 4.38 2.77
N SER A 198 9.01 3.06 2.91
CA SER A 198 7.98 2.43 3.75
C SER A 198 8.08 2.95 5.19
N GLY A 199 6.99 2.87 5.94
CA GLY A 199 6.95 3.31 7.32
C GLY A 199 5.80 2.68 8.09
N ASP A 200 5.34 3.40 9.11
CA ASP A 200 4.26 2.99 10.02
C ASP A 200 3.29 4.15 10.28
N THR A 201 3.31 5.20 9.44
CA THR A 201 2.47 6.38 9.65
C THR A 201 1.00 5.99 9.62
N GLY A 202 0.22 6.44 10.60
CA GLY A 202 -1.19 6.07 10.74
C GLY A 202 -1.44 4.66 11.32
N THR A 203 -0.41 3.86 11.63
CA THR A 203 -0.58 2.53 12.26
C THR A 203 -0.24 2.57 13.75
N ALA A 204 0.71 3.42 14.17
CA ALA A 204 1.10 3.62 15.57
C ALA A 204 -0.05 4.14 16.46
N GLY A 205 -0.05 3.72 17.73
CA GLY A 205 -1.13 4.04 18.69
C GLY A 205 -2.49 3.40 18.37
N GLY A 206 -2.50 2.48 17.39
CA GLY A 206 -3.66 1.74 16.92
C GLY A 206 -3.89 0.42 17.67
N HIS A 207 -4.22 -0.62 16.92
CA HIS A 207 -4.28 -2.00 17.45
C HIS A 207 -2.91 -2.48 17.95
N PHE A 208 -1.85 -2.10 17.23
CA PHE A 208 -0.46 -2.29 17.64
C PHE A 208 0.05 -0.99 18.27
N PRO A 209 0.29 -0.93 19.60
CA PRO A 209 0.70 0.31 20.26
C PRO A 209 1.98 0.92 19.67
N SER A 210 2.96 0.07 19.33
CA SER A 210 4.23 0.44 18.67
C SER A 210 4.11 0.62 17.15
N GLY A 211 2.91 0.45 16.58
CA GLY A 211 2.72 0.37 15.13
C GLY A 211 3.08 -0.99 14.55
N TYR A 212 2.78 -1.15 13.27
CA TYR A 212 3.21 -2.27 12.42
C TYR A 212 3.85 -1.63 11.18
N PRO A 213 5.18 -1.67 11.02
CA PRO A 213 5.85 -1.20 9.81
C PRO A 213 5.52 -2.10 8.61
N HIS A 214 4.84 -1.55 7.61
CA HIS A 214 4.45 -2.27 6.41
C HIS A 214 4.08 -1.31 5.29
N LEU A 215 4.00 -1.82 4.07
CA LEU A 215 3.25 -1.19 2.99
C LEU A 215 1.84 -1.77 2.98
N HIS A 216 0.82 -0.92 3.13
CA HIS A 216 -0.55 -1.29 2.75
C HIS A 216 -0.74 -0.97 1.27
N PHE A 217 -0.96 -2.02 0.49
CA PHE A 217 -1.03 -1.98 -0.97
C PHE A 217 -2.41 -2.41 -1.45
N SER A 218 -3.14 -1.49 -2.07
CA SER A 218 -4.46 -1.78 -2.65
C SER A 218 -4.43 -1.61 -4.16
N LEU A 219 -5.19 -2.45 -4.85
CA LEU A 219 -5.35 -2.40 -6.29
C LEU A 219 -6.82 -2.30 -6.65
N TYR A 220 -7.10 -1.47 -7.64
CA TYR A 220 -8.43 -1.26 -8.16
C TYR A 220 -8.42 -1.24 -9.68
N THR A 221 -9.45 -1.77 -10.31
CA THR A 221 -9.61 -1.76 -11.76
C THR A 221 -10.84 -0.97 -12.16
N SER A 222 -10.77 -0.33 -13.32
CA SER A 222 -11.90 0.37 -13.94
C SER A 222 -11.85 0.23 -15.45
N PRO A 223 -13.00 0.10 -16.14
CA PRO A 223 -13.04 0.21 -17.60
C PRO A 223 -12.72 1.62 -18.11
N SER A 224 -12.58 2.62 -17.22
CA SER A 224 -12.35 4.03 -17.56
C SER A 224 -11.15 4.62 -16.82
N ALA A 225 -10.50 5.59 -17.46
CA ALA A 225 -9.47 6.43 -16.83
C ALA A 225 -10.06 7.61 -16.03
N GLU A 226 -11.39 7.77 -16.05
CA GLU A 226 -12.13 8.78 -15.29
C GLU A 226 -12.17 8.43 -13.81
N TYR A 227 -11.82 9.41 -12.98
CA TYR A 227 -11.91 9.33 -11.53
C TYR A 227 -12.26 10.70 -10.95
N SER A 228 -12.78 10.67 -9.72
CA SER A 228 -12.79 11.84 -8.84
C SER A 228 -11.86 11.59 -7.65
N SER A 229 -11.46 12.63 -6.94
CA SER A 229 -10.74 12.48 -5.68
C SER A 229 -11.34 13.38 -4.63
N LYS A 230 -11.40 12.89 -3.39
CA LYS A 230 -11.90 13.63 -2.23
C LYS A 230 -11.13 13.17 -1.00
N GLU A 231 -10.65 14.14 -0.23
CA GLU A 231 -9.89 13.91 1.01
C GLU A 231 -8.75 12.90 0.81
N ASN A 232 -8.88 11.71 1.40
CA ASN A 232 -7.87 10.66 1.41
C ASN A 232 -8.14 9.54 0.39
N SER A 233 -9.00 9.76 -0.61
CA SER A 233 -9.34 8.70 -1.55
C SER A 233 -9.56 9.21 -2.97
N VAL A 234 -9.37 8.25 -3.88
CA VAL A 234 -9.71 8.34 -5.31
C VAL A 234 -10.89 7.41 -5.56
N TYR A 235 -11.80 7.84 -6.40
CA TYR A 235 -13.02 7.14 -6.78
C TYR A 235 -13.07 7.01 -8.31
N PRO A 236 -12.45 5.96 -8.87
CA PRO A 236 -12.60 5.63 -10.28
C PRO A 236 -14.05 5.25 -10.59
N LYS A 237 -14.49 5.53 -11.82
CA LYS A 237 -15.82 5.10 -12.27
C LYS A 237 -15.89 3.58 -12.39
N ASP A 238 -17.02 2.97 -12.05
CA ASP A 238 -17.26 1.51 -12.18
C ASP A 238 -16.14 0.65 -11.58
N VAL A 239 -15.61 1.08 -10.44
CA VAL A 239 -14.42 0.51 -9.82
C VAL A 239 -14.68 -0.85 -9.19
N LYS A 240 -13.68 -1.73 -9.30
CA LYS A 240 -13.60 -2.98 -8.55
C LYS A 240 -12.33 -3.03 -7.73
N HIS A 241 -12.40 -3.59 -6.52
CA HIS A 241 -11.22 -4.07 -5.81
C HIS A 241 -10.62 -5.25 -6.58
N LEU A 242 -9.30 -5.29 -6.60
CA LEU A 242 -8.54 -6.39 -7.13
C LEU A 242 -7.59 -6.92 -6.06
N ASP A 243 -7.60 -8.24 -5.86
CA ASP A 243 -6.56 -8.89 -5.05
C ASP A 243 -5.18 -8.61 -5.66
N PRO A 244 -4.22 -8.04 -4.91
CA PRO A 244 -2.91 -7.73 -5.47
C PRO A 244 -2.16 -8.90 -6.10
N VAL A 245 -2.42 -10.13 -5.67
CA VAL A 245 -1.79 -11.33 -6.23
C VAL A 245 -2.35 -11.64 -7.63
N ALA A 246 -3.59 -11.24 -7.91
CA ALA A 246 -4.28 -11.53 -9.17
C ALA A 246 -3.62 -10.92 -10.41
N LEU A 247 -2.87 -9.81 -10.25
CA LEU A 247 -2.11 -9.19 -11.33
C LEU A 247 -1.00 -10.07 -11.91
N TYR A 248 -0.52 -11.04 -11.13
CA TYR A 248 0.59 -11.91 -11.51
C TYR A 248 0.13 -13.24 -12.08
N MET A 249 -1.19 -13.46 -12.17
CA MET A 249 -1.73 -14.63 -12.85
C MET A 249 -1.38 -14.62 -14.33
N ALA A 250 -1.32 -15.80 -14.95
CA ALA A 250 -1.07 -15.96 -16.38
C ALA A 250 -2.23 -16.72 -17.04
N PRO A 251 -3.11 -16.04 -17.82
CA PRO A 251 -3.16 -14.59 -18.05
C PRO A 251 -3.60 -13.82 -16.79
N PRO A 252 -3.28 -12.50 -16.68
CA PRO A 252 -3.73 -11.69 -15.56
C PRO A 252 -5.26 -11.57 -15.53
N ILE A 253 -5.85 -11.61 -14.34
CA ILE A 253 -7.27 -11.31 -14.16
C ILE A 253 -7.43 -9.89 -13.59
N THR A 254 -8.49 -9.20 -14.02
CA THR A 254 -8.76 -7.81 -13.65
C THR A 254 -10.01 -7.67 -12.76
N ASP A 255 -10.56 -8.80 -12.32
CA ASP A 255 -11.69 -8.91 -11.41
C ASP A 255 -11.47 -10.14 -10.53
N SER A 256 -11.41 -9.93 -9.21
CA SER A 256 -11.21 -11.01 -8.23
C SER A 256 -12.23 -12.13 -8.36
N HIS A 257 -13.45 -11.86 -8.84
CA HIS A 257 -14.48 -12.90 -9.03
C HIS A 257 -14.04 -14.00 -10.00
N ALA A 258 -13.14 -13.70 -10.95
CA ALA A 258 -12.65 -14.69 -11.91
C ALA A 258 -11.78 -15.78 -11.25
N ALA A 259 -11.28 -15.55 -10.03
CA ALA A 259 -10.54 -16.54 -9.26
C ALA A 259 -11.41 -17.38 -8.31
N LEU A 260 -12.71 -17.10 -8.21
CA LEU A 260 -13.62 -17.90 -7.39
C LEU A 260 -13.74 -19.31 -7.96
N GLY A 261 -13.55 -20.32 -7.09
CA GLY A 261 -13.69 -21.72 -7.47
C GLY A 261 -12.53 -22.29 -8.29
N LEU A 262 -11.41 -21.57 -8.42
CA LEU A 262 -10.18 -22.18 -8.92
C LEU A 262 -9.73 -23.33 -8.01
N ASP A 263 -9.23 -24.39 -8.64
CA ASP A 263 -8.53 -25.48 -7.96
C ASP A 263 -7.39 -24.92 -7.12
N ASP A 264 -7.11 -25.54 -5.97
CA ASP A 264 -6.16 -24.98 -5.00
C ASP A 264 -4.74 -24.85 -5.57
N GLU A 265 -4.35 -25.76 -6.47
CA GLU A 265 -3.06 -25.75 -7.16
C GLU A 265 -2.91 -24.57 -8.13
N LYS A 266 -4.02 -23.96 -8.57
CA LYS A 266 -4.03 -22.77 -9.43
C LYS A 266 -3.99 -21.47 -8.64
N LYS A 267 -4.02 -21.54 -7.32
CA LYS A 267 -3.99 -20.36 -6.45
C LYS A 267 -2.58 -19.93 -6.08
N ASP A 268 -1.58 -20.74 -6.37
CA ASP A 268 -0.17 -20.39 -6.22
C ASP A 268 0.30 -19.61 -7.46
N VAL A 269 0.60 -18.32 -7.27
CA VAL A 269 0.84 -17.36 -8.35
C VAL A 269 2.27 -16.82 -8.26
N PRO A 270 3.18 -17.21 -9.18
CA PRO A 270 4.52 -16.66 -9.26
C PRO A 270 4.50 -15.16 -9.47
N ILE A 271 5.16 -14.41 -8.60
CA ILE A 271 5.26 -12.96 -8.76
C ILE A 271 6.26 -12.59 -9.85
N ALA A 272 5.94 -11.54 -10.61
CA ALA A 272 6.94 -10.81 -11.36
C ALA A 272 7.59 -9.78 -10.42
N TYR A 273 8.90 -9.60 -10.52
CA TYR A 273 9.66 -8.75 -9.61
C TYR A 273 10.82 -8.06 -10.30
N MET A 274 11.36 -7.04 -9.64
CA MET A 274 12.63 -6.42 -10.00
C MET A 274 13.66 -6.79 -8.95
N THR A 275 14.88 -7.12 -9.34
CA THR A 275 16.00 -7.33 -8.42
C THR A 275 16.59 -6.00 -7.95
N THR A 276 17.38 -6.00 -6.87
CA THR A 276 18.02 -4.78 -6.35
C THR A 276 19.01 -4.12 -7.31
N ASP A 277 19.52 -4.84 -8.32
CA ASP A 277 20.34 -4.29 -9.42
C ASP A 277 19.50 -3.83 -10.63
N GLY A 278 18.17 -3.90 -10.55
CA GLY A 278 17.23 -3.37 -11.55
C GLY A 278 16.79 -4.35 -12.64
N LYS A 279 17.19 -5.63 -12.58
CA LYS A 279 16.73 -6.64 -13.54
C LYS A 279 15.28 -7.03 -13.26
N VAL A 280 14.45 -7.03 -14.31
CA VAL A 280 13.05 -7.46 -14.25
C VAL A 280 12.94 -8.95 -14.56
N VAL A 281 12.17 -9.68 -13.76
CA VAL A 281 11.95 -11.13 -13.88
C VAL A 281 10.45 -11.45 -13.76
N PRO A 282 9.83 -12.14 -14.74
CA PRO A 282 10.41 -12.53 -16.02
C PRO A 282 10.71 -11.30 -16.91
N GLU A 283 11.63 -11.47 -17.86
CA GLU A 283 11.91 -10.42 -18.85
C GLU A 283 10.63 -10.04 -19.61
N GLY A 284 10.43 -8.74 -19.82
CA GLY A 284 9.24 -8.21 -20.49
C GLY A 284 8.01 -8.05 -19.61
N ALA A 285 8.08 -8.39 -18.31
CA ALA A 285 7.02 -8.06 -17.38
C ALA A 285 6.78 -6.54 -17.34
N ARG A 286 5.51 -6.13 -17.37
CA ARG A 286 5.07 -4.72 -17.28
C ARG A 286 4.56 -4.34 -15.90
N ILE A 287 4.42 -5.33 -15.03
CA ILE A 287 3.97 -5.19 -13.66
C ILE A 287 4.94 -6.00 -12.80
N ILE A 288 5.44 -5.42 -11.72
CA ILE A 288 6.37 -6.02 -10.77
C ILE A 288 5.92 -5.82 -9.33
N TRP A 289 6.48 -6.62 -8.42
CA TRP A 289 6.35 -6.46 -6.98
C TRP A 289 6.70 -5.03 -6.52
N PRO A 290 6.00 -4.45 -5.52
CA PRO A 290 6.21 -3.07 -5.08
C PRO A 290 7.50 -2.88 -4.25
N PHE A 291 8.33 -3.91 -4.16
CA PHE A 291 9.67 -3.89 -3.58
C PHE A 291 10.64 -4.64 -4.49
N ALA A 292 11.87 -4.16 -4.59
CA ALA A 292 12.93 -4.93 -5.23
C ALA A 292 13.31 -6.14 -4.37
N CYS A 293 13.58 -7.28 -5.01
CA CYS A 293 14.01 -8.50 -4.34
C CYS A 293 15.53 -8.63 -4.35
N ALA A 294 16.13 -8.99 -3.22
CA ALA A 294 17.57 -9.21 -3.14
C ALA A 294 17.93 -10.58 -3.74
N PRO A 295 18.97 -10.73 -4.57
CA PRO A 295 19.46 -12.04 -4.98
C PRO A 295 19.84 -12.92 -3.77
N LYS A 296 19.57 -14.22 -3.85
CA LYS A 296 20.05 -15.21 -2.88
C LYS A 296 21.37 -15.84 -3.31
#